data_AF-A0A455U802-F1
#
_entry.id   AF-A0A455U802-F1
#
_cell.length_a   1.000
_cell.length_b   1.000
_cell.length_c   1.000
_cell.angle_alpha   90.00
_cell.angle_beta   90.00
_cell.angle_gamma   90.00
#
_symmetry.space_group_name_H-M   'P 1'
#
loop_
_entity.id
_entity.type
_entity.pdbx_description
1 polymer ?
#
loop_
_entity_poly.entity_id
_entity_poly.type
_entity_poly.pdbx_seq_one_letter_code
_entity_poly.pdbx_strand_id
1 'polypeptide(L)'
;MTHNHEEDYMLIKALIERDDLASIGLIGSASKWASFEGRLKRDGYPTDQIARVRSPIGLIHATKLNNKTPYAIALTVVTELLWLTDTPSYRENRGLDSKALRALFTNAPTTTS
;
A
#
# COMPACT_ATOMS: atom_id res chain seq x y z
N MET A 1 -5.13 11.07 10.67
CA MET A 1 -4.84 12.51 10.69
C MET A 1 -5.02 12.96 12.12
N THR A 2 -3.94 13.25 12.86
CA THR A 2 -4.06 14.01 14.10
C THR A 2 -3.81 15.48 13.74
N HIS A 3 -4.54 16.41 14.36
CA HIS A 3 -4.29 17.84 14.13
C HIS A 3 -3.09 18.36 14.94
N ASN A 4 -2.49 17.49 15.75
CA ASN A 4 -1.39 17.79 16.64
C ASN A 4 -0.09 17.17 16.11
N HIS A 5 0.88 18.01 15.79
CA HIS A 5 2.18 17.56 15.28
C HIS A 5 2.93 16.65 16.27
N GLU A 6 2.71 16.84 17.57
CA GLU A 6 3.35 16.01 18.59
C GLU A 6 2.70 14.62 18.67
N GLU A 7 1.38 14.53 18.53
CA GLU A 7 0.68 13.23 18.48
C GLU A 7 1.11 12.42 17.25
N ASP A 8 1.18 13.03 16.07
CA ASP A 8 1.68 12.35 14.88
C ASP A 8 3.14 11.88 15.05
N TYR A 9 3.99 12.67 15.72
CA TYR A 9 5.37 12.26 16.00
C TYR A 9 5.43 11.06 16.94
N MET A 10 4.69 11.11 18.05
CA MET A 10 4.64 10.02 19.02
C MET A 10 4.08 8.74 18.40
N LEU A 11 3.08 8.86 17.52
CA LEU A 11 2.56 7.72 16.78
C LEU A 11 3.62 7.11 15.85
N ILE A 12 4.32 7.93 15.05
CA ILE A 12 5.42 7.44 14.21
C ILE A 12 6.51 6.77 15.06
N LYS A 13 6.93 7.42 16.15
CA LYS A 13 7.93 6.87 17.08
C LYS A 13 7.53 5.49 17.61
N ALA A 14 6.28 5.32 18.03
CA ALA A 14 5.79 4.02 18.48
C ALA A 14 5.66 2.98 17.35
N LEU A 15 5.33 3.42 16.12
CA LEU A 15 5.17 2.51 14.98
C LEU A 15 6.52 2.02 14.41
N ILE A 16 7.58 2.83 14.44
CA ILE A 16 8.89 2.41 13.91
C ILE A 16 9.56 1.31 14.74
N GLU A 17 9.22 1.22 16.03
CA GLU A 17 9.67 0.17 16.95
C GLU A 17 8.96 -1.17 16.73
N ARG A 18 7.96 -1.21 15.85
CA ARG A 18 7.18 -2.41 15.55
C ARG A 18 7.68 -3.13 14.31
N ASP A 19 7.89 -4.43 14.46
CA ASP A 19 8.39 -5.30 13.40
C ASP A 19 7.26 -6.07 12.69
N ASP A 20 6.04 -6.01 13.23
CA ASP A 20 4.85 -6.70 12.76
C ASP A 20 4.01 -5.89 11.76
N LEU A 21 4.48 -4.70 11.39
CA LEU A 21 3.79 -3.81 10.46
C LEU A 21 4.25 -4.05 9.03
N ALA A 22 3.29 -4.35 8.15
CA ALA A 22 3.54 -4.46 6.72
C ALA A 22 4.07 -3.16 6.11
N SER A 23 3.61 -2.00 6.61
CA SER A 23 3.98 -0.70 6.05
C SER A 23 3.66 0.45 7.02
N ILE A 24 4.45 1.53 6.98
CA ILE A 24 4.18 2.76 7.73
C ILE A 24 4.15 3.93 6.74
N GLY A 25 3.08 4.73 6.76
CA GLY A 25 2.98 5.90 5.90
C GLY A 25 2.29 7.07 6.59
N LEU A 26 2.76 8.28 6.27
CA LEU A 26 2.29 9.52 6.87
C LEU A 26 1.65 10.42 5.80
N ILE A 27 0.39 10.80 6.04
CA ILE A 27 -0.29 11.86 5.29
C ILE A 27 0.26 13.20 5.81
N GLY A 28 1.35 13.67 5.21
CA GLY A 28 2.06 14.89 5.62
C GLY A 28 2.84 15.55 4.49
N SER A 29 3.42 16.72 4.75
CA SER A 29 4.35 17.36 3.81
C SER A 29 5.75 16.76 3.94
N ALA A 30 6.58 16.93 2.90
CA ALA A 30 8.00 16.56 2.97
C ALA A 30 8.72 17.29 4.10
N SER A 31 8.40 18.57 4.33
CA SER A 31 8.98 19.36 5.42
C SER A 31 8.61 18.82 6.81
N LYS A 32 7.36 18.38 7.01
CA LYS A 32 6.94 17.74 8.28
C LYS A 32 7.72 16.46 8.53
N TRP A 33 7.91 15.66 7.49
CA TRP A 33 8.72 14.44 7.57
C TRP A 33 10.18 14.74 7.90
N ALA A 34 10.81 15.69 7.22
CA ALA A 34 12.20 16.07 7.49
C ALA A 34 12.42 16.49 8.95
N SER A 35 11.46 17.20 9.55
CA SER A 35 11.49 17.53 10.98
C SER A 35 11.40 16.29 11.87
N PHE A 36 10.52 15.32 11.54
CA PHE A 36 10.37 14.08 12.30
C PHE A 36 11.60 13.20 12.17
N GLU A 37 12.12 13.00 10.95
CA GLU A 37 13.35 12.28 10.68
C GLU A 37 14.53 12.87 11.47
N GLY A 38 14.67 14.20 11.50
CA GLY A 38 15.72 14.85 12.29
C GLY A 38 15.56 14.66 13.80
N ARG A 39 14.33 14.54 14.31
CA ARG A 39 14.07 14.18 15.71
C ARG A 39 14.40 12.71 15.98
N LEU A 40 13.94 11.79 15.15
CA LEU A 40 14.20 10.35 15.28
C LEU A 40 15.70 10.03 15.25
N LYS A 41 16.47 10.68 14.36
CA LYS A 41 17.93 10.55 14.33
C LYS A 41 18.58 11.02 15.63
N ARG A 42 18.11 12.12 16.22
CA ARG A 42 18.60 12.62 17.52
C ARG A 42 18.21 11.70 18.68
N ASP A 43 17.05 11.05 18.58
CA ASP A 43 16.57 10.05 19.53
C ASP A 43 17.33 8.70 19.38
N GLY A 44 18.19 8.55 18.37
CA GLY A 44 19.08 7.39 18.20
C GLY A 44 18.52 6.27 17.33
N TYR A 45 17.40 6.48 16.64
CA TYR A 45 16.85 5.46 15.74
C TYR A 45 17.75 5.29 14.50
N PRO A 46 18.00 4.04 14.08
CA PRO A 46 18.87 3.77 12.95
C PRO A 46 18.18 4.14 11.62
N THR A 47 18.97 4.51 10.63
CA THR A 47 18.48 5.07 9.35
C THR A 47 17.57 4.10 8.59
N ASP A 48 17.82 2.80 8.69
CA ASP A 48 17.01 1.74 8.10
C ASP A 48 15.61 1.67 8.71
N GLN A 49 15.46 1.79 10.03
CA GLN A 49 14.14 1.87 10.69
C GLN A 49 13.39 3.13 10.26
N ILE A 50 14.08 4.28 10.21
CA ILE A 50 13.48 5.54 9.78
C ILE A 50 13.03 5.46 8.31
N ALA A 51 13.82 4.81 7.45
CA ALA A 51 13.53 4.65 6.03
C ALA A 51 12.29 3.77 5.74
N ARG A 52 11.78 3.02 6.74
CA ARG A 52 10.52 2.26 6.60
C ARG A 52 9.28 3.16 6.50
N VAL A 53 9.38 4.41 6.95
CA VAL A 53 8.27 5.37 6.93
C VAL A 53 8.22 6.11 5.60
N ARG A 54 7.06 6.06 4.93
CA ARG A 54 6.83 6.78 3.68
C ARG A 54 6.08 8.08 3.93
N SER A 55 6.68 9.21 3.54
CA SER A 55 6.06 10.52 3.66
C SER A 55 6.55 11.51 2.61
N PRO A 56 5.66 12.22 1.89
CA PRO A 56 4.21 12.03 1.88
C PRO A 56 3.82 10.63 1.38
N ILE A 57 2.83 9.99 2.00
CA ILE A 57 2.21 8.80 1.43
C ILE A 57 1.35 9.18 0.20
N GLY A 58 1.21 8.26 -0.73
CA GLY A 58 0.45 8.39 -1.97
C GLY A 58 1.19 9.14 -3.06
N LEU A 59 2.51 8.94 -3.19
CA LEU A 59 3.28 9.47 -4.33
C LEU A 59 3.19 8.51 -5.51
N ILE A 60 2.76 9.01 -6.67
CA ILE A 60 2.70 8.23 -7.91
C ILE A 60 3.92 8.58 -8.75
N HIS A 61 4.78 7.61 -9.06
CA HIS A 61 6.04 7.82 -9.78
C HIS A 61 6.89 8.95 -9.16
N ALA A 62 7.09 8.91 -7.84
CA ALA A 62 7.77 9.95 -7.06
C ALA A 62 7.19 11.38 -7.18
N THR A 63 5.98 11.51 -7.73
CA THR A 63 5.33 12.80 -8.01
C THR A 63 4.10 12.99 -7.13
N LYS A 64 3.97 14.18 -6.53
CA LYS A 64 2.81 14.58 -5.73
C LYS A 64 1.78 15.25 -6.64
N LEU A 65 0.56 14.72 -6.69
CA LEU A 65 -0.53 15.37 -7.43
C LEU A 65 -0.93 16.71 -6.82
N ASN A 66 -1.32 17.67 -7.67
CA ASN A 66 -1.82 18.97 -7.23
C ASN A 66 -3.24 18.88 -6.64
N ASN A 67 -4.05 17.91 -7.06
CA ASN A 67 -5.37 17.67 -6.49
C ASN A 67 -5.23 17.20 -5.03
N LYS A 68 -5.76 18.00 -4.09
CA LYS A 68 -5.73 17.74 -2.63
C LYS A 68 -7.07 17.30 -2.06
N THR A 69 -8.04 16.97 -2.91
CA THR A 69 -9.32 16.46 -2.43
C THR A 69 -9.12 15.14 -1.68
N PRO A 70 -9.97 14.84 -0.68
CA PRO A 70 -9.86 13.61 0.09
C PRO A 70 -9.88 12.34 -0.78
N TYR A 71 -10.72 12.30 -1.82
CA TYR A 71 -10.78 11.16 -2.74
C TYR A 71 -9.51 10.99 -3.58
N ALA A 72 -8.89 12.09 -4.01
CA ALA A 72 -7.63 12.03 -4.75
C ALA A 72 -6.51 11.48 -3.87
N ILE A 73 -6.41 11.95 -2.62
CA ILE A 73 -5.44 11.43 -1.64
C ILE A 73 -5.71 9.95 -1.34
N ALA A 74 -6.97 9.57 -1.14
CA ALA A 74 -7.34 8.17 -0.89
C ALA A 74 -6.92 7.27 -2.05
N LEU A 75 -7.21 7.68 -3.30
CA LEU A 75 -6.86 6.90 -4.48
C LEU A 75 -5.34 6.74 -4.61
N THR A 76 -4.55 7.80 -4.41
CA THR A 76 -3.10 7.68 -4.52
C THR A 76 -2.49 6.80 -3.43
N VAL A 77 -3.02 6.85 -2.22
CA VAL A 77 -2.63 5.96 -1.13
C VAL A 77 -2.96 4.51 -1.45
N VAL A 78 -4.18 4.25 -1.95
CA VAL A 78 -4.58 2.89 -2.37
C VAL A 78 -3.67 2.38 -3.49
N THR A 79 -3.33 3.21 -4.47
CA THR A 79 -2.39 2.84 -5.55
C THR A 79 -1.00 2.50 -5.01
N GLU A 80 -0.46 3.30 -4.08
CA GLU A 80 0.84 3.02 -3.44
C GLU A 80 0.79 1.69 -2.67
N LEU A 81 -0.26 1.46 -1.88
CA LEU A 81 -0.43 0.22 -1.13
C LEU A 81 -0.58 -0.99 -2.06
N LEU A 82 -1.35 -0.85 -3.14
CA LEU A 82 -1.52 -1.91 -4.14
C LEU A 82 -0.16 -2.36 -4.68
N TRP A 83 0.72 -1.42 -5.02
CA TRP A 83 2.07 -1.73 -5.52
C TRP A 83 2.93 -2.47 -4.49
N LEU A 84 2.82 -2.11 -3.20
CA LEU A 84 3.53 -2.80 -2.12
C LEU A 84 3.00 -4.22 -1.87
N THR A 85 1.72 -4.44 -2.18
CA THR A 85 1.05 -5.73 -2.01
C THR A 85 0.91 -6.51 -3.32
N ASP A 86 1.50 -6.05 -4.43
CA ASP A 86 1.36 -6.66 -5.76
C ASP A 86 2.07 -8.01 -5.82
N THR A 87 1.45 -8.98 -5.16
CA THR A 87 1.77 -10.39 -5.23
C THR A 87 0.72 -10.97 -6.15
N PRO A 88 1.04 -11.26 -7.41
CA PRO A 88 0.06 -11.84 -8.32
C PRO A 88 -0.38 -13.18 -7.76
N SER A 89 -1.59 -13.24 -7.20
CA SER A 89 -2.27 -14.49 -6.92
C SER A 89 -2.64 -15.13 -8.25
N TYR A 90 -1.72 -15.93 -8.80
CA TYR A 90 -1.99 -16.81 -9.93
C TYR A 90 -2.91 -17.94 -9.46
N ARG A 91 -4.21 -17.63 -9.31
CA ARG A 91 -5.35 -18.57 -9.30
C ARG A 91 -6.65 -17.85 -8.96
N GLU A 92 -7.10 -16.99 -9.86
CA GLU A 92 -8.54 -16.91 -10.14
C GLU A 92 -8.84 -17.64 -11.46
N ASN A 93 -8.41 -18.90 -11.58
CA ASN A 93 -9.08 -19.81 -12.51
C ASN A 93 -10.43 -20.17 -11.87
N ARG A 94 -11.36 -19.22 -11.85
CA ARG A 94 -12.78 -19.48 -11.59
C ARG A 94 -13.42 -20.26 -12.76
N GLY A 95 -12.68 -20.50 -13.84
CA GLY A 95 -13.04 -21.35 -14.96
C GLY A 95 -12.38 -22.72 -14.91
N LEU A 96 -13.06 -23.72 -15.49
CA LEU A 96 -12.47 -25.02 -15.77
C LEU A 96 -11.30 -24.88 -16.75
N ASP A 97 -10.26 -25.70 -16.59
CA ASP A 97 -9.21 -25.83 -17.61
C ASP A 97 -9.84 -26.16 -18.98
N SER A 98 -9.26 -25.65 -20.06
CA SER A 98 -9.75 -25.85 -21.43
C SER A 98 -9.98 -27.32 -21.78
N LYS A 99 -9.19 -28.24 -21.21
CA LYS A 99 -9.36 -29.69 -21.38
C LYS A 99 -10.62 -30.20 -20.65
N ALA A 100 -10.85 -29.74 -19.43
CA ALA A 100 -12.05 -30.08 -18.66
C ALA A 100 -13.32 -29.52 -19.32
N LEU A 101 -13.23 -28.30 -19.86
CA LEU A 101 -14.32 -27.65 -20.58
C LEU A 101 -14.66 -28.39 -21.88
N ARG A 102 -13.64 -28.81 -22.66
CA ARG A 102 -13.84 -29.64 -23.87
C ARG A 102 -14.52 -30.97 -23.57
N ALA A 103 -14.14 -31.65 -22.48
CA ALA A 103 -14.74 -32.93 -22.10
C ALA A 103 -16.25 -32.83 -21.81
N LEU A 104 -16.72 -31.71 -21.26
CA LEU A 104 -18.15 -31.48 -21.03
C LEU A 104 -18.94 -31.32 -22.34
N PHE A 105 -18.35 -30.70 -23.37
CA PHE A 105 -19.01 -30.51 -24.67
C PHE A 105 -19.00 -31.78 -25.53
N THR A 106 -18.01 -32.66 -25.39
CA THR A 106 -17.94 -33.91 -26.16
C THR A 106 -18.89 -35.00 -25.63
N ASN A 107 -19.26 -34.93 -24.35
CA ASN A 107 -20.17 -35.90 -23.71
C ASN A 107 -21.65 -35.49 -23.77
N ALA A 108 -22.00 -34.38 -24.44
CA ALA A 108 -23.40 -34.01 -24.64
C ALA A 108 -24.03 -34.95 -25.68
N PRO A 109 -25.01 -35.81 -25.33
CA PRO A 109 -25.69 -36.62 -26.32
C PRO A 109 -26.39 -35.69 -27.30
N THR A 110 -26.05 -35.80 -28.58
CA THR A 110 -26.75 -35.09 -29.65
C THR A 110 -28.15 -35.68 -29.75
N THR A 111 -29.13 -35.03 -29.11
CA THR A 111 -30.54 -35.35 -29.33
C THR A 111 -30.89 -34.86 -30.73
N THR A 112 -30.63 -35.70 -31.73
CA THR A 112 -31.12 -35.51 -33.10
C THR A 112 -32.56 -36.04 -33.14
N SER A 113 -33.52 -35.13 -33.29
CA SER A 113 -34.89 -35.41 -33.76
C SER A 113 -34.93 -35.46 -35.28
#